data_AF-A0A2T6F6D2-F1
#
_entry.id   AF-A0A2T6F6D2-F1
#
_cell.length_a   1.000
_cell.length_b   1.000
_cell.length_c   1.000
_cell.angle_alpha   90.00
_cell.angle_beta   90.00
_cell.angle_gamma   90.00
#
_symmetry.space_group_name_H-M   'P 1'
#
loop_
_entity.id
_entity.type
_entity.pdbx_description
1 polymer ?
#
loop_
_entity_poly.entity_id
_entity_poly.type
_entity_poly.pdbx_seq_one_letter_code
_entity_poly.pdbx_strand_id
1 'polypeptide(L)'
;MDCNLAMGHLLMNLQPRLQVNGRVHAETYIAAVGAIAGYAAQRTLFAETPPVVGRNIHRIDTKSGEQYWFGDALNNMLMPKTEADGSRCLWSLAAGGALGAGLQPQQIPNLDAMFKHVVSTIGGINEGRSSVPAQHQAHLAARDLLKLVWPLALTCLSGKIPGAKREFGAAPVAWWSAIAAQASNRPIQDVKQVLAPDIALTLLMESAIYCSKLEQSSIEST
;
A
#
# COMPACT_ATOMS: atom_id res chain seq x y z
N MET A 1 2.69 -20.13 -10.13
CA MET A 1 1.46 -20.58 -9.45
C MET A 1 1.33 -19.89 -8.08
N ASP A 2 2.45 -19.69 -7.40
CA ASP A 2 2.52 -19.16 -6.03
C ASP A 2 2.14 -17.68 -5.88
N CYS A 3 2.40 -16.85 -6.90
CA CYS A 3 2.01 -15.43 -6.90
C CYS A 3 0.48 -15.24 -6.88
N ASN A 4 -0.26 -16.04 -7.66
CA ASN A 4 -1.72 -15.99 -7.70
C ASN A 4 -2.34 -16.45 -6.38
N LEU A 5 -1.71 -17.45 -5.75
CA LEU A 5 -2.12 -17.94 -4.45
C LEU A 5 -1.89 -16.89 -3.36
N ALA A 6 -0.71 -16.28 -3.31
CA ALA A 6 -0.39 -15.21 -2.36
C ALA A 6 -1.38 -14.04 -2.47
N MET A 7 -1.71 -13.62 -3.70
CA MET A 7 -2.72 -12.60 -3.97
C MET A 7 -4.10 -13.01 -3.45
N GLY A 8 -4.57 -14.22 -3.78
CA GLY A 8 -5.88 -14.72 -3.34
C GLY A 8 -5.98 -14.81 -1.81
N HIS A 9 -4.94 -15.32 -1.16
CA HIS A 9 -4.88 -15.38 0.31
C HIS A 9 -4.88 -14.00 0.95
N LEU A 10 -4.15 -13.04 0.38
CA LEU A 10 -4.13 -11.67 0.89
C LEU A 10 -5.54 -11.06 0.87
N LEU A 11 -6.24 -11.16 -0.26
CA LEU A 11 -7.60 -10.63 -0.41
C LEU A 11 -8.60 -11.28 0.56
N MET A 12 -8.57 -12.61 0.68
CA MET A 12 -9.52 -13.35 1.52
C MET A 12 -9.30 -13.16 3.02
N ASN A 13 -8.05 -12.94 3.46
CA ASN A 13 -7.72 -12.89 4.88
C ASN A 13 -7.60 -11.46 5.44
N LEU A 14 -7.55 -10.43 4.59
CA LEU A 14 -7.40 -9.06 5.04
C LEU A 14 -8.69 -8.49 5.66
N GLN A 15 -9.86 -8.72 5.03
CA GLN A 15 -11.14 -8.19 5.52
C GLN A 15 -11.47 -8.63 6.96
N PRO A 16 -11.35 -9.93 7.34
CA PRO A 16 -11.61 -10.36 8.72
C PRO A 16 -10.72 -9.68 9.77
N ARG A 17 -9.49 -9.29 9.43
CA ARG A 17 -8.55 -8.63 10.35
C ARG A 17 -8.89 -7.16 10.62
N LEU A 18 -9.74 -6.57 9.79
CA LEU A 18 -10.07 -5.14 9.82
C LEU A 18 -11.51 -4.89 10.28
N GLN A 19 -12.14 -5.90 10.88
CA GLN A 19 -13.48 -5.75 11.44
C GLN A 19 -13.43 -4.88 12.70
N VAL A 20 -14.27 -3.86 12.73
CA VAL A 20 -14.60 -3.08 13.92
C VAL A 20 -16.07 -3.36 14.23
N ASN A 21 -16.35 -3.85 15.44
CA ASN A 21 -17.71 -4.28 15.84
C ASN A 21 -18.35 -5.27 14.86
N GLY A 22 -17.56 -6.20 14.31
CA GLY A 22 -18.01 -7.22 13.36
C GLY A 22 -18.28 -6.71 11.94
N ARG A 23 -17.95 -5.44 11.62
CA ARG A 23 -18.11 -4.87 10.27
C ARG A 23 -16.79 -4.35 9.74
N VAL A 24 -16.57 -4.50 8.44
CA VAL A 24 -15.40 -3.93 7.75
C VAL A 24 -15.67 -2.45 7.48
N HIS A 25 -14.81 -1.57 7.97
CA HIS A 25 -14.85 -0.15 7.63
C HIS A 25 -14.13 0.06 6.28
N ALA A 26 -14.85 0.56 5.27
CA ALA A 26 -14.38 0.61 3.88
C ALA A 26 -13.08 1.40 3.75
N GLU A 27 -12.99 2.56 4.39
CA GLU A 27 -11.84 3.46 4.34
C GLU A 27 -10.62 2.81 4.99
N THR A 28 -10.82 2.12 6.12
CA THR A 28 -9.75 1.38 6.80
C THR A 28 -9.27 0.20 5.96
N TYR A 29 -10.18 -0.51 5.29
CA TYR A 29 -9.84 -1.60 4.38
C TYR A 29 -8.99 -1.12 3.20
N ILE A 30 -9.42 -0.03 2.55
CA ILE A 30 -8.70 0.56 1.42
C ILE A 30 -7.33 1.10 1.83
N ALA A 31 -7.25 1.83 2.95
CA ALA A 31 -5.98 2.34 3.47
C ALA A 31 -5.00 1.21 3.82
N ALA A 32 -5.48 0.11 4.40
CA ALA A 32 -4.66 -1.06 4.71
C ALA A 32 -4.09 -1.74 3.46
N VAL A 33 -4.89 -1.87 2.40
CA VAL A 33 -4.44 -2.39 1.09
C VAL A 33 -3.35 -1.48 0.53
N GLY A 34 -3.56 -0.16 0.55
CA GLY A 34 -2.57 0.82 0.12
C GLY A 34 -1.27 0.71 0.91
N ALA A 35 -1.36 0.64 2.24
CA ALA A 35 -0.21 0.49 3.12
C ALA A 35 0.64 -0.75 2.79
N ILE A 36 0.00 -1.91 2.58
CA ILE A 36 0.69 -3.15 2.16
C ILE A 36 1.37 -2.96 0.81
N ALA A 37 0.68 -2.38 -0.18
CA ALA A 37 1.23 -2.18 -1.51
C ALA A 37 2.44 -1.24 -1.52
N GLY A 38 2.37 -0.15 -0.76
CA GLY A 38 3.47 0.80 -0.59
C GLY A 38 4.70 0.17 0.03
N TYR A 39 4.52 -0.57 1.12
CA TYR A 39 5.64 -1.20 1.81
C TYR A 39 6.20 -2.38 1.02
N ALA A 40 5.37 -3.19 0.36
CA ALA A 40 5.81 -4.26 -0.54
C ALA A 40 6.64 -3.72 -1.73
N ALA A 41 6.27 -2.55 -2.27
CA ALA A 41 7.05 -1.83 -3.28
C ALA A 41 8.46 -1.48 -2.78
N GLN A 42 8.58 -0.95 -1.57
CA GLN A 42 9.88 -0.69 -0.94
C GLN A 42 10.70 -1.97 -0.75
N ARG A 43 10.09 -3.03 -0.19
CA ARG A 43 10.79 -4.31 0.05
C ARG A 43 11.32 -4.94 -1.23
N THR A 44 10.54 -4.83 -2.31
CA THR A 44 10.92 -5.28 -3.65
C THR A 44 12.14 -4.49 -4.14
N LEU A 45 12.07 -3.15 -4.09
CA LEU A 45 13.17 -2.29 -4.51
C LEU A 45 14.46 -2.56 -3.74
N PHE A 46 14.40 -2.70 -2.41
CA PHE A 46 15.58 -2.90 -1.58
C PHE A 46 16.18 -4.30 -1.72
N ALA A 47 15.38 -5.29 -2.12
CA ALA A 47 15.89 -6.62 -2.46
C ALA A 47 16.65 -6.63 -3.79
N GLU A 48 16.20 -5.85 -4.78
CA GLU A 48 16.85 -5.75 -6.09
C GLU A 48 18.02 -4.77 -6.11
N THR A 49 17.84 -3.63 -5.45
CA THR A 49 18.81 -2.54 -5.36
C THR A 49 18.88 -2.07 -3.90
N PRO A 50 19.79 -2.67 -3.10
CA PRO A 50 19.97 -2.26 -1.71
C PRO A 50 20.16 -0.75 -1.54
N PRO A 51 19.57 -0.13 -0.51
CA PRO A 51 19.63 1.32 -0.33
C PRO A 51 21.06 1.78 -0.04
N VAL A 52 21.58 2.72 -0.83
CA VAL A 52 22.86 3.39 -0.62
C VAL A 52 22.60 4.89 -0.43
N VAL A 53 22.61 5.32 0.84
CA VAL A 53 22.33 6.70 1.24
C VAL A 53 23.22 7.68 0.45
N GLY A 54 22.59 8.68 -0.18
CA GLY A 54 23.27 9.73 -0.94
C GLY A 54 23.58 9.38 -2.40
N ARG A 55 23.25 8.16 -2.87
CA ARG A 55 23.35 7.77 -4.29
C ARG A 55 21.98 7.55 -4.93
N ASN A 56 21.26 6.54 -4.48
CA ASN A 56 19.98 6.12 -5.06
C ASN A 56 18.80 6.44 -4.15
N ILE A 57 19.07 6.77 -2.88
CA ILE A 57 18.07 7.10 -1.88
C ILE A 57 18.63 8.08 -0.86
N HIS A 58 17.76 8.88 -0.29
CA HIS A 58 18.02 9.79 0.82
C HIS A 58 17.31 9.27 2.06
N ARG A 59 17.94 9.47 3.22
CA ARG A 59 17.30 9.25 4.52
C ARG A 59 17.05 10.60 5.17
N ILE A 60 15.82 10.82 5.64
CA ILE A 60 15.42 12.03 6.34
C ILE A 60 15.02 11.66 7.77
N ASP A 61 15.62 12.35 8.74
CA ASP A 61 15.28 12.27 10.16
C ASP A 61 14.24 13.35 10.49
N THR A 62 13.15 12.97 11.16
CA THR A 62 12.20 13.94 11.73
C THR A 62 12.69 14.46 13.08
N LYS A 63 12.08 15.55 13.55
CA LYS A 63 12.37 16.12 14.88
C LYS A 63 12.08 15.14 16.03
N SER A 64 11.16 14.20 15.80
CA SER A 64 10.79 13.10 16.71
C SER A 64 11.75 11.91 16.65
N GLY A 65 12.78 11.95 15.79
CA GLY A 65 13.80 10.90 15.67
C GLY A 65 13.40 9.73 14.76
N GLU A 66 12.33 9.85 13.99
CA GLU A 66 11.90 8.81 13.06
C GLU A 66 12.59 9.00 11.70
N GLN A 67 12.84 7.88 11.02
CA GLN A 67 13.59 7.85 9.77
C GLN A 67 12.70 7.46 8.60
N TYR A 68 12.95 8.15 7.47
CA TYR A 68 12.20 7.95 6.25
C TYR A 68 13.11 7.89 5.03
N TRP A 69 12.71 7.06 4.09
CA TRP A 69 13.36 6.88 2.80
C TRP A 69 12.71 7.77 1.73
N PHE A 70 13.55 8.50 1.01
CA PHE A 70 13.15 9.39 -0.08
C PHE A 70 14.00 9.15 -1.33
N GLY A 71 13.38 9.23 -2.50
CA GLY A 71 14.09 9.12 -3.77
C GLY A 71 13.16 8.69 -4.89
N ASP A 72 13.53 9.05 -6.12
CA ASP A 72 12.71 8.75 -7.29
C ASP A 72 12.54 7.24 -7.48
N ALA A 73 13.55 6.44 -7.13
CA ALA A 73 13.46 4.98 -7.20
C ALA A 73 12.26 4.42 -6.43
N LEU A 74 11.92 4.97 -5.26
CA LEU A 74 10.72 4.56 -4.51
C LEU A 74 9.43 4.97 -5.20
N ASN A 75 9.34 6.23 -5.66
CA ASN A 75 8.14 6.74 -6.32
C ASN A 75 7.86 5.95 -7.61
N ASN A 76 8.92 5.59 -8.33
CA ASN A 76 8.88 4.79 -9.55
C ASN A 76 8.42 3.34 -9.34
N MET A 77 8.43 2.81 -8.11
CA MET A 77 7.80 1.52 -7.84
C MET A 77 6.27 1.61 -7.82
N LEU A 78 5.73 2.80 -7.53
CA LEU A 78 4.28 3.03 -7.45
C LEU A 78 3.70 3.53 -8.77
N MET A 79 4.52 4.17 -9.60
CA MET A 79 4.13 4.84 -10.83
C MET A 79 4.80 4.23 -12.06
N PRO A 80 4.05 4.04 -13.17
CA PRO A 80 4.66 3.60 -14.42
C PRO A 80 5.58 4.69 -14.98
N LYS A 81 6.80 4.32 -15.38
CA LYS A 81 7.68 5.20 -16.18
C LYS A 81 7.33 5.13 -17.66
N THR A 82 6.90 3.95 -18.09
CA THR A 82 6.50 3.64 -19.47
C THR A 82 5.15 2.94 -19.46
N GLU A 83 4.45 2.94 -20.60
CA GLU A 83 3.19 2.19 -20.73
C GLU A 83 3.38 0.68 -20.45
N ALA A 84 4.55 0.13 -20.77
CA ALA A 84 4.90 -1.26 -20.51
C ALA A 84 4.99 -1.60 -19.01
N ASP A 85 5.30 -0.61 -18.16
CA ASP A 85 5.33 -0.77 -16.70
C ASP A 85 3.92 -0.71 -16.08
N GLY A 86 2.94 -0.23 -16.86
CA GLY A 86 1.58 0.03 -16.43
C GLY A 86 0.95 -1.14 -15.69
N SER A 87 1.08 -2.37 -16.20
CA SER A 87 0.44 -3.54 -15.60
C SER A 87 1.08 -4.02 -14.29
N ARG A 88 2.17 -3.40 -13.85
CA ARG A 88 2.92 -3.79 -12.65
C ARG A 88 2.95 -2.71 -11.58
N CYS A 89 2.65 -1.47 -11.94
CA CYS A 89 2.65 -0.34 -11.04
C CYS A 89 1.30 -0.17 -10.32
N LEU A 90 1.38 0.22 -9.05
CA LEU A 90 0.20 0.40 -8.20
C LEU A 90 -0.79 1.41 -8.77
N TRP A 91 -0.32 2.55 -9.24
CA TRP A 91 -1.17 3.62 -9.75
C TRP A 91 -2.09 3.14 -10.86
N SER A 92 -1.56 2.48 -11.88
CA SER A 92 -2.33 2.02 -13.04
C SER A 92 -3.41 1.01 -12.64
N LEU A 93 -3.10 0.10 -11.72
CA LEU A 93 -4.02 -0.94 -11.26
C LEU A 93 -5.11 -0.36 -10.34
N ALA A 94 -4.73 0.56 -9.45
CA ALA A 94 -5.67 1.25 -8.58
C ALA A 94 -6.59 2.21 -9.38
N ALA A 95 -6.04 2.97 -10.31
CA ALA A 95 -6.81 3.85 -11.20
C ALA A 95 -7.74 3.04 -12.11
N GLY A 96 -7.27 1.92 -12.67
CA GLY A 96 -8.12 0.98 -13.41
C GLY A 96 -9.26 0.41 -12.56
N GLY A 97 -8.98 0.11 -11.28
CA GLY A 97 -10.00 -0.28 -10.31
C GLY A 97 -11.01 0.82 -10.02
N ALA A 98 -10.59 2.08 -9.92
CA ALA A 98 -11.51 3.20 -9.72
C ALA A 98 -12.39 3.45 -10.97
N LEU A 99 -11.80 3.41 -12.16
CA LEU A 99 -12.53 3.55 -13.44
C LEU A 99 -13.58 2.45 -13.60
N GLY A 100 -13.21 1.19 -13.36
CA GLY A 100 -14.17 0.08 -13.40
C GLY A 100 -15.28 0.20 -12.35
N ALA A 101 -15.06 0.99 -11.28
CA ALA A 101 -16.02 1.22 -10.22
C ALA A 101 -16.98 2.37 -10.53
N GLY A 102 -16.81 3.02 -11.68
CA GLY A 102 -17.67 4.09 -12.19
C GLY A 102 -17.04 5.49 -12.19
N LEU A 103 -15.78 5.62 -11.73
CA LEU A 103 -15.08 6.91 -11.78
C LEU A 103 -14.89 7.36 -13.23
N GLN A 104 -15.19 8.63 -13.52
CA GLN A 104 -14.91 9.17 -14.85
C GLN A 104 -13.43 9.57 -14.96
N PRO A 105 -12.80 9.47 -16.15
CA PRO A 105 -11.39 9.84 -16.34
C PRO A 105 -11.04 11.26 -15.87
N GLN A 106 -11.97 12.21 -16.00
CA GLN A 106 -11.79 13.61 -15.59
C GLN A 106 -11.85 13.81 -14.06
N GLN A 107 -12.32 12.80 -13.32
CA GLN A 107 -12.43 12.81 -11.86
C GLN A 107 -11.29 12.06 -11.18
N ILE A 108 -10.33 11.52 -11.93
CA ILE A 108 -9.17 10.86 -11.35
C ILE A 108 -8.39 11.88 -10.50
N PRO A 109 -8.14 11.59 -9.20
CA PRO A 109 -7.40 12.47 -8.31
C PRO A 109 -6.00 12.79 -8.83
N ASN A 110 -5.53 14.02 -8.56
CA ASN A 110 -4.21 14.45 -8.98
C ASN A 110 -3.11 13.75 -8.15
N LEU A 111 -2.29 12.93 -8.83
CA LEU A 111 -1.26 12.15 -8.17
C LEU A 111 -0.12 12.99 -7.58
N ASP A 112 0.29 14.06 -8.25
CA ASP A 112 1.31 14.98 -7.72
C ASP A 112 0.83 15.67 -6.43
N ALA A 113 -0.46 15.99 -6.36
CA ALA A 113 -1.07 16.54 -5.14
C ALA A 113 -1.05 15.52 -4.00
N MET A 114 -1.32 14.24 -4.28
CA MET A 114 -1.21 13.16 -3.27
C MET A 114 0.22 13.00 -2.76
N PHE A 115 1.23 13.02 -3.63
CA PHE A 115 2.64 13.00 -3.20
C PHE A 115 2.98 14.21 -2.33
N LYS A 116 2.59 15.43 -2.75
CA LYS A 116 2.82 16.66 -1.98
C LYS A 116 2.16 16.60 -0.61
N HIS A 117 0.91 16.14 -0.54
CA HIS A 117 0.19 15.97 0.73
C HIS A 117 0.95 15.04 1.68
N VAL A 118 1.29 13.83 1.22
CA VAL A 118 2.01 12.86 2.05
C VAL A 118 3.33 13.42 2.56
N VAL A 119 4.14 14.04 1.68
CA VAL A 119 5.42 14.63 2.09
C VAL A 119 5.22 15.76 3.09
N SER A 120 4.19 16.59 2.92
CA SER A 120 3.91 17.72 3.82
C SER A 120 3.45 17.32 5.22
N THR A 121 2.93 16.09 5.40
CA THR A 121 2.40 15.60 6.68
C THR A 121 3.41 14.78 7.48
N ILE A 122 4.52 14.34 6.88
CA ILE A 122 5.58 13.57 7.57
C ILE A 122 6.17 14.37 8.73
N GLY A 123 6.24 13.75 9.91
CA GLY A 123 6.70 14.36 11.16
C GLY A 123 5.70 15.31 11.82
N GLY A 124 4.47 15.41 11.30
CA GLY A 124 3.41 16.27 11.81
C GLY A 124 2.27 15.50 12.48
N ILE A 125 1.28 16.24 13.01
CA ILE A 125 0.10 15.64 13.69
C ILE A 125 -0.80 14.83 12.74
N ASN A 126 -0.78 15.16 11.45
CA ASN A 126 -1.58 14.50 10.41
C ASN A 126 -0.78 13.42 9.67
N GLU A 127 0.37 13.01 10.20
CA GLU A 127 1.20 12.00 9.56
C GLU A 127 0.41 10.69 9.35
N GLY A 128 0.51 10.13 8.14
CA GLY A 128 -0.18 8.90 7.76
C GLY A 128 -1.70 9.03 7.67
N ARG A 129 -2.25 10.25 7.69
CA ARG A 129 -3.66 10.55 7.41
C ARG A 129 -3.83 11.06 5.98
N SER A 130 -4.92 10.67 5.35
CA SER A 130 -5.20 11.05 3.96
C SER A 130 -5.78 12.47 3.84
N SER A 131 -5.70 13.05 2.65
CA SER A 131 -6.26 14.36 2.31
C SER A 131 -7.78 14.36 2.14
N VAL A 132 -8.43 13.21 2.28
CA VAL A 132 -9.88 13.04 2.17
C VAL A 132 -10.63 13.70 3.35
N PRO A 133 -11.94 14.03 3.19
CA PRO A 133 -12.74 14.61 4.26
C PRO A 133 -12.74 13.76 5.54
N ALA A 134 -12.96 14.39 6.70
CA ALA A 134 -12.84 13.75 8.01
C ALA A 134 -13.72 12.50 8.17
N GLN A 135 -14.92 12.49 7.59
CA GLN A 135 -15.83 11.35 7.63
C GLN A 135 -15.35 10.14 6.81
N HIS A 136 -14.36 10.34 5.93
CA HIS A 136 -13.74 9.30 5.11
C HIS A 136 -12.33 8.94 5.58
N GLN A 137 -11.97 9.30 6.80
CA GLN A 137 -10.68 8.90 7.35
C GLN A 137 -10.71 7.43 7.76
N ALA A 138 -9.63 6.72 7.46
CA ALA A 138 -9.40 5.41 8.07
C ALA A 138 -9.31 5.54 9.60
N HIS A 139 -9.68 4.49 10.32
CA HIS A 139 -9.69 4.52 11.79
C HIS A 139 -8.28 4.73 12.38
N LEU A 140 -7.27 4.15 11.74
CA LEU A 140 -5.86 4.25 12.18
C LEU A 140 -5.04 4.98 11.11
N ALA A 141 -3.93 5.60 11.54
CA ALA A 141 -2.94 6.14 10.61
C ALA A 141 -2.26 5.01 9.82
N ALA A 142 -1.79 5.30 8.61
CA ALA A 142 -1.24 4.30 7.69
C ALA A 142 -0.09 3.46 8.30
N ARG A 143 0.76 4.05 9.16
CA ARG A 143 1.82 3.31 9.86
C ARG A 143 1.26 2.23 10.79
N ASP A 144 0.27 2.59 11.60
CA ASP A 144 -0.34 1.68 12.57
C ASP A 144 -1.19 0.62 11.88
N LEU A 145 -1.87 0.99 10.78
CA LEU A 145 -2.50 0.01 9.90
C LEU A 145 -1.49 -0.98 9.35
N LEU A 146 -0.36 -0.50 8.83
CA LEU A 146 0.67 -1.37 8.28
C LEU A 146 1.19 -2.35 9.34
N LYS A 147 1.49 -1.89 10.55
CA LYS A 147 1.90 -2.78 11.66
C LYS A 147 0.88 -3.87 11.94
N LEU A 148 -0.41 -3.54 11.86
CA LEU A 148 -1.50 -4.51 12.08
C LEU A 148 -1.59 -5.55 10.96
N VAL A 149 -1.44 -5.15 9.70
CA VAL A 149 -1.73 -6.01 8.54
C VAL A 149 -0.50 -6.64 7.88
N TRP A 150 0.69 -6.07 8.09
CA TRP A 150 1.92 -6.56 7.47
C TRP A 150 2.29 -7.99 7.87
N PRO A 151 2.15 -8.43 9.13
CA PRO A 151 2.42 -9.83 9.49
C PRO A 151 1.54 -10.82 8.71
N LEU A 152 0.28 -10.46 8.43
CA LEU A 152 -0.59 -11.26 7.58
C LEU A 152 -0.10 -11.24 6.12
N ALA A 153 0.27 -10.06 5.60
CA ALA A 153 0.79 -9.94 4.24
C ALA A 153 2.06 -10.80 4.05
N LEU A 154 3.00 -10.75 4.99
CA LEU A 154 4.18 -11.62 5.03
C LEU A 154 3.82 -13.10 5.05
N THR A 155 2.83 -13.50 5.85
CA THR A 155 2.34 -14.88 5.88
C THR A 155 1.84 -15.33 4.50
N CYS A 156 1.09 -14.46 3.81
CA CYS A 156 0.56 -14.74 2.47
C CYS A 156 1.66 -14.78 1.41
N LEU A 157 2.62 -13.85 1.45
CA LEU A 157 3.71 -13.73 0.48
C LEU A 157 4.77 -14.81 0.66
N SER A 158 5.04 -15.23 1.90
CA SER A 158 6.05 -16.25 2.22
C SER A 158 5.53 -17.68 2.10
N GLY A 159 4.22 -17.90 1.90
CA GLY A 159 3.60 -19.22 1.88
C GLY A 159 3.58 -19.96 3.22
N LYS A 160 4.10 -19.34 4.29
CA LYS A 160 4.18 -19.90 5.65
C LYS A 160 2.87 -19.74 6.41
N ILE A 161 1.79 -20.36 5.91
CA ILE A 161 0.46 -20.25 6.52
C ILE A 161 0.39 -21.11 7.80
N PRO A 162 0.20 -20.52 8.99
CA PRO A 162 0.10 -21.27 10.23
C PRO A 162 -1.06 -22.28 10.18
N GLY A 163 -0.78 -23.55 10.45
CA GLY A 163 -1.80 -24.61 10.49
C GLY A 163 -2.19 -25.19 9.11
N ALA A 164 -1.57 -24.76 8.02
CA ALA A 164 -1.79 -25.39 6.72
C ALA A 164 -1.18 -26.79 6.66
N LYS A 165 -1.95 -27.78 6.18
CA LYS A 165 -1.49 -29.17 5.98
C LYS A 165 -0.56 -29.33 4.77
N ARG A 166 -0.41 -28.28 3.95
CA ARG A 166 0.38 -28.26 2.72
C ARG A 166 1.29 -27.04 2.76
N GLU A 167 2.55 -27.24 2.37
CA GLU A 167 3.48 -26.14 2.12
C GLU A 167 3.11 -25.43 0.81
N PHE A 168 3.01 -24.12 0.88
CA PHE A 168 2.81 -23.27 -0.29
C PHE A 168 4.14 -22.62 -0.66
N GLY A 169 4.41 -22.46 -1.95
CA GLY A 169 5.64 -21.82 -2.40
C GLY A 169 5.68 -20.35 -1.97
N ALA A 170 6.84 -19.89 -1.51
CA ALA A 170 7.05 -18.47 -1.24
C ALA A 170 7.11 -17.70 -2.57
N ALA A 171 6.38 -16.58 -2.65
CA ALA A 171 6.56 -15.65 -3.75
C ALA A 171 7.95 -15.00 -3.62
N PRO A 172 8.77 -14.96 -4.70
CA PRO A 172 10.05 -14.26 -4.64
C PRO A 172 9.84 -12.78 -4.33
N VAL A 173 10.72 -12.18 -3.52
CA VAL A 173 10.58 -10.77 -3.07
C VAL A 173 10.48 -9.80 -4.25
N ALA A 174 11.16 -10.09 -5.36
CA ALA A 174 11.07 -9.35 -6.63
C ALA A 174 9.62 -9.20 -7.17
N TRP A 175 8.70 -10.08 -6.75
CA TRP A 175 7.30 -10.08 -7.20
C TRP A 175 6.33 -9.49 -6.16
N TRP A 176 6.77 -9.15 -4.95
CA TRP A 176 5.87 -8.71 -3.89
C TRP A 176 5.13 -7.42 -4.26
N SER A 177 5.83 -6.46 -4.87
CA SER A 177 5.24 -5.21 -5.36
C SER A 177 4.12 -5.49 -6.38
N ALA A 178 4.38 -6.33 -7.39
CA ALA A 178 3.41 -6.66 -8.42
C ALA A 178 2.20 -7.42 -7.85
N ILE A 179 2.42 -8.36 -6.92
CA ILE A 179 1.35 -9.10 -6.24
C ILE A 179 0.46 -8.14 -5.43
N ALA A 180 1.06 -7.26 -4.64
CA ALA A 180 0.32 -6.33 -3.80
C ALA A 180 -0.41 -5.26 -4.64
N ALA A 181 0.20 -4.82 -5.75
CA ALA A 181 -0.43 -3.91 -6.71
C ALA A 181 -1.63 -4.57 -7.41
N GLN A 182 -1.52 -5.84 -7.81
CA GLN A 182 -2.66 -6.57 -8.38
C GLN A 182 -3.79 -6.77 -7.37
N ALA A 183 -3.44 -6.99 -6.10
CA ALA A 183 -4.42 -7.06 -5.01
C ALA A 183 -5.11 -5.72 -4.72
N SER A 184 -4.65 -4.59 -5.26
CA SER A 184 -5.22 -3.26 -4.97
C SER A 184 -6.45 -2.90 -5.81
N ASN A 185 -6.61 -3.52 -6.99
CA ASN A 185 -7.70 -3.21 -7.92
C ASN A 185 -9.07 -3.65 -7.36
N ARG A 186 -9.14 -4.88 -6.86
CA ARG A 186 -10.40 -5.49 -6.40
C ARG A 186 -11.04 -4.76 -5.18
N PRO A 187 -10.28 -4.34 -4.16
CA PRO A 187 -10.83 -3.63 -3.01
C PRO A 187 -11.64 -2.38 -3.36
N ILE A 188 -11.21 -1.57 -4.35
CA ILE A 188 -11.97 -0.38 -4.78
C ILE A 188 -13.33 -0.80 -5.37
N GLN A 189 -13.39 -1.92 -6.10
CA GLN A 189 -14.64 -2.49 -6.60
C GLN A 189 -15.55 -2.99 -5.48
N ASP A 190 -14.98 -3.61 -4.45
CA ASP A 190 -15.74 -4.20 -3.34
C ASP A 190 -16.47 -3.15 -2.51
N VAL A 191 -15.89 -1.96 -2.36
CA VAL A 191 -16.44 -0.89 -1.51
C VAL A 191 -17.28 0.14 -2.26
N LYS A 192 -17.39 0.07 -3.59
CA LYS A 192 -17.97 1.15 -4.42
C LYS A 192 -19.44 1.52 -4.11
N GLN A 193 -20.17 0.64 -3.42
CA GLN A 193 -21.55 0.90 -3.01
C GLN A 193 -21.64 1.78 -1.75
N VAL A 194 -20.55 1.91 -1.00
CA VAL A 194 -20.50 2.62 0.30
C VAL A 194 -19.41 3.68 0.36
N LEU A 195 -18.44 3.65 -0.56
CA LEU A 195 -17.33 4.60 -0.64
C LEU A 195 -17.13 5.05 -2.09
N ALA A 196 -17.08 6.37 -2.31
CA ALA A 196 -16.88 6.93 -3.63
C ALA A 196 -15.50 6.51 -4.20
N PRO A 197 -15.40 6.11 -5.49
CA PRO A 197 -14.16 5.57 -6.04
C PRO A 197 -12.95 6.52 -6.03
N ASP A 198 -13.17 7.82 -6.14
CA ASP A 198 -12.13 8.87 -6.04
C ASP A 198 -11.55 8.96 -4.63
N ILE A 199 -12.40 8.84 -3.61
CA ILE A 199 -12.02 8.81 -2.20
C ILE A 199 -11.24 7.52 -1.91
N ALA A 200 -11.73 6.37 -2.41
CA ALA A 200 -11.03 5.10 -2.27
C ALA A 200 -9.65 5.13 -2.94
N LEU A 201 -9.55 5.69 -4.15
CA LEU A 201 -8.28 5.82 -4.86
C LEU A 201 -7.29 6.72 -4.10
N THR A 202 -7.77 7.85 -3.55
CA THR A 202 -6.95 8.77 -2.74
C THR A 202 -6.42 8.08 -1.48
N LEU A 203 -7.30 7.41 -0.71
CA LEU A 203 -6.93 6.67 0.50
C LEU A 203 -5.87 5.61 0.21
N LEU A 204 -6.07 4.84 -0.86
CA LEU A 204 -5.17 3.77 -1.25
C LEU A 204 -3.78 4.32 -1.62
N MET A 205 -3.75 5.31 -2.50
CA MET A 205 -2.50 5.84 -3.02
C MET A 205 -1.72 6.61 -1.97
N GLU A 206 -2.34 7.47 -1.16
CA GLU A 206 -1.62 8.20 -0.12
C GLU A 206 -1.08 7.28 0.97
N SER A 207 -1.83 6.24 1.35
CA SER A 207 -1.34 5.20 2.28
C SER A 207 -0.14 4.47 1.69
N ALA A 208 -0.16 4.15 0.38
CA ALA A 208 0.95 3.50 -0.30
C ALA A 208 2.19 4.39 -0.40
N ILE A 209 2.01 5.65 -0.80
CA ILE A 209 3.10 6.64 -0.91
C ILE A 209 3.76 6.85 0.46
N TYR A 210 2.97 6.92 1.53
CA TYR A 210 3.51 7.07 2.88
C TYR A 210 4.25 5.80 3.32
N CYS A 211 3.62 4.63 3.23
CA CYS A 211 4.21 3.38 3.68
C CYS A 211 5.44 2.94 2.89
N SER A 212 5.58 3.36 1.63
CA SER A 212 6.81 3.10 0.85
C SER A 212 8.03 3.84 1.39
N LYS A 213 7.86 4.82 2.29
CA LYS A 213 8.94 5.65 2.84
C LYS A 213 9.37 5.23 4.25
N LEU A 214 8.68 4.29 4.88
CA LEU A 214 8.93 3.94 6.28
C LEU A 214 10.20 3.12 6.45
N GLU A 215 10.93 3.36 7.53
CA GLU A 215 12.06 2.54 7.93
C GLU A 215 11.61 1.15 8.41
N GLN A 216 12.35 0.09 8.09
CA GLN A 216 11.94 -1.29 8.39
C GLN A 216 11.74 -1.51 9.90
N SER A 217 12.67 -1.01 10.73
CA SER A 217 12.62 -1.14 12.19
C SER A 217 11.42 -0.44 12.82
N SER A 218 10.78 0.49 12.10
CA SER A 218 9.56 1.16 12.56
C SER A 218 8.31 0.29 12.38
N ILE A 219 8.38 -0.79 11.60
CA ILE A 219 7.25 -1.66 11.24
C ILE A 219 7.44 -3.09 11.76
N GLU A 220 8.62 -3.66 11.56
CA GLU A 220 8.93 -5.05 11.91
C GLU A 220 9.65 -5.09 13.26
N SER A 221 9.07 -5.81 14.23
CA SER A 221 9.80 -6.18 15.44
C SER A 221 10.81 -7.26 15.07
N THR A 222 12.09 -6.89 15.11
CA THR A 222 13.22 -7.82 14.98
C THR A 222 13.21 -8.92 16.04
#